data_AF-A0A562ZQJ5-F1
#
_entry.id   AF-A0A562ZQJ5-F1
#
_cell.length_a   1.000
_cell.length_b   1.000
_cell.length_c   1.000
_cell.angle_alpha   90.00
_cell.angle_beta   90.00
_cell.angle_gamma   90.00
#
_symmetry.space_group_name_H-M   'P 1'
#
loop_
_entity.id
_entity.type
_entity.pdbx_description
1 polymer ?
#
loop_
_entity_poly.entity_id
_entity_poly.type
_entity_poly.pdbx_seq_one_letter_code
_entity_poly.pdbx_strand_id
1 'polypeptide(L)'
;MNAPAAGHPRATEWGRWAWPAAGAYFLATSLGHLEFSIWLVRNRTASWGTWSFRHAVPALVVLGTVLLVTWLMRRAARNPGTMRTALPYWATWLACVALTDRFLTYSMNEYAHYPQYALLALLLARALDPDGSRGAGARVLFWTTALGMVDELMQYLWIAAGYGHYLDFNDFLVNLLAGAAGVMLYYGVPRAKGAPMAKLTRVEWFTAAILAAVLMLGFAAGWVVLSPAPGTVVPAGGWLNGQFHLQRAPDWYLSWQWGPHRGSYLVLPPAAGTALLFALFALFARYAPGARR
;
A
#
# COMPACT_ATOMS: atom_id res chain seq x y z
N MET A 1 -16.07 -39.75 27.30
CA MET A 1 -16.69 -38.41 27.40
C MET A 1 -15.64 -37.39 26.98
N ASN A 2 -15.83 -36.72 25.85
CA ASN A 2 -14.91 -35.67 25.41
C ASN A 2 -15.28 -34.38 26.16
N ALA A 3 -14.33 -33.83 26.93
CA ALA A 3 -14.54 -32.54 27.58
C ALA A 3 -14.85 -31.49 26.51
N PRO A 4 -15.88 -30.63 26.70
CA PRO A 4 -16.16 -29.55 25.78
C PRO A 4 -14.91 -28.68 25.67
N ALA A 5 -14.36 -28.56 24.46
CA ALA A 5 -13.22 -27.70 24.20
C ALA A 5 -13.58 -26.30 24.71
N ALA A 6 -12.81 -25.81 25.69
CA ALA A 6 -13.00 -24.50 26.28
C ALA A 6 -13.04 -23.47 25.14
N GLY A 7 -14.25 -23.00 24.81
CA GLY A 7 -14.47 -22.09 23.69
C GLY A 7 -13.65 -20.84 23.95
N HIS A 8 -12.62 -20.59 23.13
CA HIS A 8 -11.73 -19.44 23.27
C HIS A 8 -12.55 -18.14 23.23
N PRO A 9 -12.81 -17.46 24.36
CA PRO A 9 -13.67 -16.27 24.39
C PRO A 9 -12.99 -15.06 23.74
N ARG A 10 -11.72 -15.17 23.36
CA ARG A 10 -10.88 -14.04 22.94
C ARG A 10 -11.01 -13.67 21.46
N ALA A 11 -11.60 -14.50 20.60
CA ALA A 11 -11.66 -14.17 19.17
C ALA A 11 -12.68 -13.05 18.86
N THR A 12 -13.77 -12.98 19.63
CA THR A 12 -14.89 -12.06 19.40
C THR A 12 -14.64 -10.64 19.89
N GLU A 13 -13.90 -10.47 20.99
CA GLU A 13 -13.61 -9.14 21.56
C GLU A 13 -12.66 -8.32 20.68
N TRP A 14 -11.60 -8.94 20.15
CA TRP A 14 -10.65 -8.25 19.26
C TRP A 14 -11.28 -7.82 17.94
N GLY A 15 -12.25 -8.59 17.43
CA GLY A 15 -12.98 -8.23 16.21
C GLY A 15 -13.79 -6.93 16.35
N ARG A 16 -14.30 -6.62 17.55
CA ARG A 16 -15.10 -5.41 17.80
C ARG A 16 -14.28 -4.12 17.67
N TRP A 17 -13.01 -4.16 18.08
CA TRP A 17 -12.13 -2.99 18.06
C TRP A 17 -11.30 -2.85 16.78
N ALA A 18 -11.19 -3.91 15.98
CA ALA A 18 -10.34 -3.92 14.79
C ALA A 18 -10.79 -2.90 13.72
N TRP A 19 -12.10 -2.73 13.51
CA TRP A 19 -12.62 -1.73 12.57
C TRP A 19 -12.35 -0.28 13.03
N PRO A 20 -12.73 0.12 14.28
CA PRO A 20 -12.34 1.42 14.81
C PRO A 20 -10.83 1.65 14.79
N ALA A 21 -10.03 0.64 15.14
CA ALA A 21 -8.57 0.75 15.13
C ALA A 21 -8.02 0.96 13.72
N ALA A 22 -8.50 0.22 12.72
CA ALA A 22 -8.11 0.39 11.32
C ALA A 22 -8.48 1.79 10.79
N GLY A 23 -9.70 2.25 11.08
CA GLY A 23 -10.17 3.57 10.68
C GLY A 23 -9.39 4.71 11.35
N ALA A 24 -9.22 4.64 12.67
CA ALA A 24 -8.45 5.63 13.43
C ALA A 24 -6.98 5.66 12.99
N TYR A 25 -6.39 4.49 12.76
CA TYR A 25 -5.03 4.38 12.25
C TYR A 25 -4.89 5.03 10.88
N PHE A 26 -5.75 4.68 9.91
CA PHE A 26 -5.73 5.25 8.57
C PHE A 26 -5.88 6.78 8.61
N LEU A 27 -6.87 7.29 9.34
CA LEU A 27 -7.09 8.73 9.47
C LEU A 27 -5.89 9.43 10.10
N ALA A 28 -5.30 8.86 11.16
CA ALA A 28 -4.12 9.44 11.81
C ALA A 28 -2.91 9.48 10.87
N THR A 29 -2.65 8.39 10.13
CA THR A 29 -1.49 8.34 9.21
C THR A 29 -1.69 9.22 7.99
N SER A 30 -2.89 9.26 7.41
CA SER A 30 -3.17 10.07 6.22
C SER A 30 -3.22 11.56 6.53
N LEU A 31 -3.88 11.97 7.63
CA LEU A 31 -3.91 13.38 8.03
C LEU A 31 -2.55 13.84 8.58
N GLY A 32 -1.79 12.95 9.21
CA GLY A 32 -0.44 13.21 9.70
C GLY A 32 0.66 13.05 8.65
N HIS A 33 0.33 12.69 7.40
CA HIS A 33 1.31 12.28 6.38
C HIS A 33 2.38 13.36 6.16
N LEU A 34 1.99 14.60 5.86
CA LEU A 34 2.95 15.69 5.62
C LEU A 34 3.80 15.98 6.85
N GLU A 35 3.18 16.06 8.03
CA GLU A 35 3.93 16.35 9.27
C GLU A 35 4.96 15.26 9.56
N PHE A 36 4.60 14.00 9.33
CA PHE A 36 5.53 12.88 9.44
C PHE A 36 6.68 12.98 8.41
N SER A 37 6.36 13.27 7.15
CA SER A 37 7.36 13.45 6.08
C SER A 37 8.32 14.60 6.37
N ILE A 38 7.81 15.76 6.84
CA ILE A 38 8.63 16.90 7.29
C ILE A 38 9.48 16.49 8.50
N TRP A 39 8.88 15.83 9.50
CA TRP A 39 9.60 15.36 10.68
C TRP A 39 10.77 14.43 10.31
N LEU A 40 10.57 13.54 9.33
CA LEU A 40 11.57 12.59 8.87
C LEU A 40 12.79 13.29 8.23
N VAL A 41 12.57 14.33 7.43
CA VAL A 41 13.64 15.04 6.68
C VAL A 41 14.20 16.27 7.37
N ARG A 42 13.50 16.83 8.36
CA ARG A 42 13.93 18.05 9.05
C ARG A 42 15.32 17.86 9.68
N ASN A 43 16.24 18.75 9.34
CA ASN A 43 17.55 18.81 9.98
C ASN A 43 17.41 19.28 11.43
N ARG A 44 18.17 18.65 12.32
CA ARG A 44 18.23 18.89 13.76
C ARG A 44 19.68 19.07 14.16
N THR A 45 19.93 19.94 15.12
CA THR A 45 21.26 20.17 15.69
C THR A 45 21.42 19.36 16.97
N ALA A 46 22.52 18.64 17.10
CA ALA A 46 22.95 17.95 18.31
C ALA A 46 24.40 18.32 18.62
N SER A 47 24.90 17.92 19.80
CA SER A 47 26.31 18.14 20.19
C SER A 47 27.32 17.50 19.23
N TRP A 48 26.91 16.50 18.44
CA TRP A 48 27.70 15.82 17.42
C TRP A 48 27.44 16.31 15.98
N GLY A 49 26.75 17.43 15.80
CA GLY A 49 26.49 18.04 14.49
C GLY A 49 25.02 17.97 14.02
N THR A 50 24.82 18.23 12.73
CA THR A 50 23.49 18.26 12.10
C THR A 50 23.06 16.86 11.66
N TRP A 51 21.83 16.46 11.97
CA TRP A 51 21.28 15.16 11.60
C TRP A 51 19.79 15.22 11.27
N SER A 52 19.27 14.19 10.59
CA SER A 52 17.84 14.02 10.29
C SER A 52 17.50 12.53 10.29
N PHE A 53 16.25 12.17 10.60
CA PHE A 53 15.84 10.78 10.72
C PHE A 53 15.94 10.00 9.41
N ARG A 54 15.84 10.66 8.25
CA ARG A 54 16.06 10.04 6.93
C ARG A 54 17.42 9.31 6.83
N HIS A 55 18.44 9.74 7.57
CA HIS A 55 19.75 9.07 7.56
C HIS A 55 19.73 7.69 8.26
N ALA A 56 18.77 7.46 9.17
CA ALA A 56 18.59 6.17 9.83
C ALA A 56 17.74 5.19 8.99
N VAL A 57 16.96 5.69 8.03
CA VAL A 57 16.02 4.87 7.24
C VAL A 57 16.70 3.68 6.55
N PRO A 58 17.85 3.80 5.87
CA PRO A 58 18.52 2.64 5.27
C PRO A 58 18.86 1.54 6.28
N ALA A 59 19.35 1.92 7.47
CA ALA A 59 19.66 0.98 8.53
C ALA A 59 18.40 0.29 9.07
N LEU A 60 17.29 1.03 9.21
CA LEU A 60 16.00 0.47 9.60
C LEU A 60 15.44 -0.50 8.55
N VAL A 61 15.61 -0.22 7.25
CA VAL A 61 15.23 -1.12 6.16
C VAL A 61 16.04 -2.42 6.21
N VAL A 62 17.35 -2.32 6.40
CA VAL A 62 18.22 -3.51 6.56
C VAL A 62 17.80 -4.31 7.78
N LEU A 63 17.60 -3.66 8.93
CA LEU A 63 17.16 -4.32 10.16
C LEU A 63 15.80 -5.02 9.97
N GLY A 64 14.81 -4.32 9.39
CA GLY A 64 13.50 -4.88 9.10
C GLY A 64 13.57 -6.09 8.16
N THR A 65 14.44 -6.03 7.14
CA THR A 65 14.68 -7.14 6.21
C THR A 65 15.29 -8.34 6.94
N VAL A 66 16.30 -8.14 7.78
CA VAL A 66 16.91 -9.22 8.58
C VAL A 66 15.89 -9.86 9.52
N LEU A 67 15.05 -9.06 10.19
CA LEU A 67 14.00 -9.55 11.06
C LEU A 67 12.96 -10.37 10.28
N LEU A 68 12.52 -9.87 9.12
CA LEU A 68 11.58 -10.57 8.24
C LEU A 68 12.16 -11.90 7.75
N VAL A 69 13.39 -11.91 7.24
CA VAL A 69 14.06 -13.14 6.76
C VAL A 69 14.21 -14.14 7.91
N THR A 70 14.67 -13.70 9.07
CA THR A 70 14.80 -14.56 10.26
C THR A 70 13.45 -15.16 10.64
N TRP A 71 12.38 -14.37 10.61
CA TRP A 71 11.01 -14.85 10.87
C TRP A 71 10.56 -15.88 9.82
N LEU A 72 10.78 -15.62 8.53
CA LEU A 72 10.48 -16.55 7.44
C LEU A 72 11.24 -17.86 7.58
N MET A 73 12.54 -17.82 7.90
CA MET A 73 13.37 -19.01 8.14
C MET A 73 12.85 -19.83 9.32
N ARG A 74 12.55 -19.18 10.45
CA ARG A 74 11.93 -19.84 11.62
C ARG A 74 10.59 -20.47 11.25
N ARG A 75 9.80 -19.82 10.38
CA ARG A 75 8.52 -20.37 9.91
C ARG A 75 8.72 -21.57 9.00
N ALA A 76 9.68 -21.50 8.08
CA ALA A 76 10.02 -22.60 7.17
C ALA A 76 10.46 -23.85 7.93
N ALA A 77 11.26 -23.68 8.98
CA ALA A 77 11.66 -24.78 9.85
C ALA A 77 10.46 -25.44 10.56
N ARG A 78 9.46 -24.65 11.00
CA ARG A 78 8.29 -25.16 11.74
C ARG A 78 7.17 -25.67 10.83
N ASN A 79 7.00 -25.12 9.63
CA ASN A 79 5.87 -25.39 8.73
C ASN A 79 6.35 -25.40 7.26
N PRO A 80 7.18 -26.37 6.86
CA PRO A 80 7.81 -26.38 5.53
C PRO A 80 6.79 -26.44 4.38
N GLY A 81 5.68 -27.14 4.56
CA GLY A 81 4.61 -27.24 3.55
C GLY A 81 3.95 -25.91 3.22
N THR A 82 3.57 -25.13 4.24
CA THR A 82 3.04 -23.76 4.07
C THR A 82 4.07 -22.86 3.40
N MET A 83 5.33 -22.93 3.85
CA MET A 83 6.39 -22.08 3.31
C MET A 83 6.74 -22.41 1.86
N ARG A 84 6.63 -23.67 1.42
CA ARG A 84 6.79 -24.03 0.01
C ARG A 84 5.82 -23.26 -0.90
N THR A 85 4.59 -23.02 -0.43
CA THR A 85 3.60 -22.20 -1.16
C THR A 85 3.80 -20.69 -0.97
N ALA A 86 4.35 -20.25 0.16
CA ALA A 86 4.51 -18.83 0.46
C ALA A 86 5.80 -18.21 -0.10
N LEU A 87 6.89 -18.98 -0.18
CA LEU A 87 8.22 -18.48 -0.62
C LEU A 87 8.20 -17.85 -2.02
N PRO A 88 7.54 -18.44 -3.05
CA PRO A 88 7.48 -17.80 -4.36
C PRO A 88 6.85 -16.41 -4.30
N TYR A 89 5.80 -16.22 -3.51
CA TYR A 89 5.16 -14.90 -3.35
C TYR A 89 6.07 -13.90 -2.63
N TRP A 90 6.79 -14.33 -1.60
CA TRP A 90 7.78 -13.46 -0.93
C TRP A 90 8.94 -13.08 -1.86
N ALA A 91 9.42 -14.01 -2.68
CA ALA A 91 10.46 -13.74 -3.67
C ALA A 91 9.96 -12.76 -4.75
N THR A 92 8.75 -12.98 -5.28
CA THR A 92 8.14 -12.06 -6.24
C THR A 92 7.90 -10.68 -5.62
N TRP A 93 7.43 -10.62 -4.37
CA TRP A 93 7.26 -9.37 -3.65
C TRP A 93 8.58 -8.61 -3.48
N LEU A 94 9.65 -9.28 -3.04
CA LEU A 94 10.98 -8.68 -2.93
C LEU A 94 11.48 -8.14 -4.28
N ALA A 95 11.26 -8.89 -5.36
CA ALA A 95 11.60 -8.42 -6.71
C ALA A 95 10.80 -7.17 -7.10
N CYS A 96 9.48 -7.14 -6.85
CA CYS A 96 8.65 -5.97 -7.12
C CYS A 96 9.07 -4.75 -6.29
N VAL A 97 9.39 -4.93 -5.01
CA VAL A 97 9.91 -3.86 -4.14
C VAL A 97 11.24 -3.33 -4.66
N ALA A 98 12.17 -4.21 -5.02
CA ALA A 98 13.48 -3.80 -5.55
C ALA A 98 13.36 -3.05 -6.88
N LEU A 99 12.45 -3.47 -7.77
CA LEU A 99 12.18 -2.77 -9.03
C LEU A 99 11.50 -1.42 -8.80
N THR A 100 10.56 -1.35 -7.86
CA THR A 100 9.88 -0.11 -7.49
C THR A 100 10.88 0.88 -6.88
N ASP A 101 11.73 0.43 -5.94
CA ASP A 101 12.81 1.23 -5.37
C ASP A 101 13.75 1.77 -6.45
N ARG A 102 14.14 0.90 -7.40
CA ARG A 102 15.13 1.25 -8.40
C ARG A 102 14.62 2.27 -9.41
N PHE A 103 13.35 2.15 -9.80
CA PHE A 103 12.82 2.82 -10.98
C PHE A 103 11.68 3.79 -10.71
N LEU A 104 10.94 3.66 -9.60
CA LEU A 104 9.71 4.41 -9.36
C LEU A 104 9.79 5.29 -8.11
N THR A 105 10.64 4.96 -7.15
CA THR A 105 10.75 5.69 -5.88
C THR A 105 11.49 7.02 -6.05
N TYR A 106 10.84 8.12 -5.64
CA TYR A 106 11.40 9.47 -5.72
C TYR A 106 12.38 9.75 -4.57
N SER A 107 11.99 9.39 -3.34
CA SER A 107 12.65 9.77 -2.10
C SER A 107 12.70 8.64 -1.06
N MET A 108 13.62 8.75 -0.11
CA MET A 108 13.72 7.82 1.02
C MET A 108 12.49 7.81 1.93
N ASN A 109 11.68 8.88 1.91
CA ASN A 109 10.50 8.97 2.76
C ASN A 109 9.41 8.00 2.34
N GLU A 110 9.34 7.65 1.05
CA GLU A 110 8.35 6.70 0.50
C GLU A 110 8.47 5.32 1.14
N TYR A 111 9.62 4.97 1.71
CA TYR A 111 9.74 3.73 2.46
C TYR A 111 8.81 3.64 3.68
N ALA A 112 8.29 4.77 4.18
CA ALA A 112 7.30 4.79 5.24
C ALA A 112 5.96 4.18 4.82
N HIS A 113 5.64 4.15 3.53
CA HIS A 113 4.41 3.55 3.02
C HIS A 113 4.39 2.04 3.27
N TYR A 114 5.53 1.36 3.17
CA TYR A 114 5.63 -0.09 3.42
C TYR A 114 5.11 -0.51 4.81
N PRO A 115 5.69 -0.04 5.93
CA PRO A 115 5.16 -0.35 7.24
C PRO A 115 3.76 0.26 7.47
N GLN A 116 3.47 1.45 6.93
CA GLN A 116 2.18 2.11 7.10
C GLN A 116 1.02 1.22 6.60
N TYR A 117 1.09 0.82 5.34
CA TYR A 117 0.02 0.05 4.69
C TYR A 117 0.07 -1.44 5.00
N ALA A 118 1.25 -2.00 5.33
CA ALA A 118 1.32 -3.36 5.87
C ALA A 118 0.58 -3.45 7.21
N LEU A 119 0.74 -2.46 8.11
CA LEU A 119 0.02 -2.42 9.39
C LEU A 119 -1.48 -2.20 9.18
N LEU A 120 -1.88 -1.32 8.26
CA LEU A 120 -3.29 -1.16 7.89
C LEU A 120 -3.90 -2.49 7.40
N ALA A 121 -3.21 -3.22 6.52
CA ALA A 121 -3.64 -4.53 6.06
C ALA A 121 -3.78 -5.55 7.21
N LEU A 122 -2.86 -5.55 8.19
CA LEU A 122 -2.98 -6.41 9.38
C LEU A 122 -4.23 -6.09 10.21
N LEU A 123 -4.53 -4.79 10.41
CA LEU A 123 -5.73 -4.35 11.14
C LEU A 123 -7.02 -4.72 10.40
N LEU A 124 -7.06 -4.48 9.08
CA LEU A 124 -8.18 -4.86 8.22
C LEU A 124 -8.36 -6.38 8.17
N ALA A 125 -7.28 -7.16 8.13
CA ALA A 125 -7.35 -8.61 8.18
C ALA A 125 -7.95 -9.08 9.51
N ARG A 126 -7.57 -8.46 10.63
CA ARG A 126 -8.17 -8.75 11.93
C ARG A 126 -9.64 -8.39 12.01
N ALA A 127 -10.07 -7.34 11.31
CA ALA A 127 -11.46 -6.89 11.26
C ALA A 127 -12.35 -7.78 10.36
N LEU A 128 -11.85 -8.18 9.20
CA LEU A 128 -12.60 -8.98 8.21
C LEU A 128 -12.58 -10.49 8.51
N ASP A 129 -11.46 -10.97 9.04
CA ASP A 129 -11.18 -12.39 9.24
C ASP A 129 -10.34 -12.61 10.51
N PRO A 130 -10.92 -12.36 11.70
CA PRO A 130 -10.18 -12.35 12.97
C PRO A 130 -9.46 -13.67 13.25
N ASP A 131 -10.01 -14.82 12.86
CA ASP A 131 -9.38 -16.13 13.04
C ASP A 131 -8.56 -16.58 11.82
N GLY A 132 -8.62 -15.86 10.70
CA GLY A 132 -7.94 -16.21 9.45
C GLY A 132 -8.55 -17.42 8.75
N SER A 133 -9.78 -17.80 9.10
CA SER A 133 -10.46 -18.98 8.55
C SER A 133 -11.22 -18.70 7.25
N ARG A 134 -11.60 -17.44 7.01
CA ARG A 134 -12.42 -17.03 5.86
C ARG A 134 -11.59 -16.79 4.60
N GLY A 135 -10.27 -16.64 4.76
CA GLY A 135 -9.33 -16.41 3.68
C GLY A 135 -9.49 -15.05 3.01
N ALA A 136 -9.86 -14.01 3.77
CA ALA A 136 -10.23 -12.70 3.24
C ALA A 136 -9.06 -11.87 2.66
N GLY A 137 -7.93 -12.48 2.31
CA GLY A 137 -6.71 -11.82 1.84
C GLY A 137 -6.92 -10.90 0.64
N ALA A 138 -7.66 -11.34 -0.38
CA ALA A 138 -7.98 -10.52 -1.55
C ALA A 138 -8.79 -9.26 -1.19
N ARG A 139 -9.71 -9.37 -0.23
CA ARG A 139 -10.53 -8.25 0.24
C ARG A 139 -9.71 -7.27 1.08
N VAL A 140 -8.85 -7.79 1.96
CA VAL A 140 -7.89 -6.97 2.73
C VAL A 140 -6.98 -6.19 1.79
N LEU A 141 -6.43 -6.85 0.77
CA LEU A 141 -5.58 -6.20 -0.22
C LEU A 141 -6.36 -5.10 -0.96
N PHE A 142 -7.60 -5.40 -1.39
CA PHE A 142 -8.44 -4.45 -2.11
C PHE A 142 -8.67 -3.18 -1.30
N TRP A 143 -9.12 -3.32 -0.06
CA TRP A 143 -9.42 -2.18 0.80
C TRP A 143 -8.15 -1.43 1.22
N THR A 144 -7.03 -2.12 1.45
CA THR A 144 -5.74 -1.46 1.74
C THR A 144 -5.28 -0.62 0.55
N THR A 145 -5.33 -1.17 -0.66
CA THR A 145 -4.97 -0.44 -1.89
C THR A 145 -5.92 0.73 -2.13
N ALA A 146 -7.23 0.53 -2.00
CA ALA A 146 -8.21 1.60 -2.18
C ALA A 146 -8.00 2.75 -1.19
N LEU A 147 -7.77 2.43 0.10
CA LEU A 147 -7.45 3.44 1.11
C LEU A 147 -6.12 4.15 0.83
N GLY A 148 -5.12 3.42 0.33
CA GLY A 148 -3.86 4.03 -0.13
C GLY A 148 -4.04 4.98 -1.31
N MET A 149 -4.92 4.67 -2.26
CA MET A 149 -5.28 5.60 -3.34
C MET A 149 -5.99 6.85 -2.81
N VAL A 150 -6.82 6.69 -1.78
CA VAL A 150 -7.48 7.84 -1.13
C VAL A 150 -6.45 8.73 -0.43
N ASP A 151 -5.47 8.16 0.27
CA ASP A 151 -4.38 8.93 0.89
C ASP A 151 -3.62 9.76 -0.14
N GLU A 152 -3.19 9.13 -1.23
CA GLU A 152 -2.50 9.84 -2.32
C GLU A 152 -3.38 10.89 -3.01
N LEU A 153 -4.67 10.63 -3.16
CA LEU A 153 -5.60 11.63 -3.67
C LEU A 153 -5.72 12.81 -2.69
N MET A 154 -5.79 12.57 -1.39
CA MET A 154 -5.80 13.63 -0.36
C MET A 154 -4.49 14.43 -0.37
N GLN A 155 -3.35 13.77 -0.58
CA GLN A 155 -2.05 14.41 -0.80
C GLN A 155 -2.04 15.28 -2.04
N TYR A 156 -2.51 14.76 -3.16
CA TYR A 156 -2.63 15.51 -4.38
C TYR A 156 -3.64 16.66 -4.28
N LEU A 157 -4.72 16.54 -3.50
CA LEU A 157 -5.72 17.58 -3.40
C LEU A 157 -5.31 18.69 -2.41
N TRP A 158 -4.79 18.34 -1.23
CA TRP A 158 -4.63 19.34 -0.18
C TRP A 158 -3.37 19.19 0.68
N ILE A 159 -2.90 17.97 1.01
CA ILE A 159 -1.78 17.80 1.96
C ILE A 159 -0.46 18.23 1.32
N ALA A 160 -0.16 17.80 0.09
CA ALA A 160 1.07 18.14 -0.63
C ALA A 160 0.86 19.27 -1.65
N ALA A 161 -0.10 20.16 -1.38
CA ALA A 161 -0.50 21.27 -2.25
C ALA A 161 0.68 22.08 -2.81
N GLY A 162 1.74 22.32 -2.02
CA GLY A 162 2.87 23.15 -2.42
C GLY A 162 3.95 22.48 -3.28
N TYR A 163 4.00 21.16 -3.38
CA TYR A 163 5.10 20.45 -4.07
C TYR A 163 4.67 19.19 -4.85
N GLY A 164 3.44 18.73 -4.71
CA GLY A 164 2.89 17.64 -5.52
C GLY A 164 2.60 18.13 -6.95
N HIS A 165 3.32 17.62 -7.94
CA HIS A 165 3.11 18.02 -9.34
C HIS A 165 2.12 17.12 -10.09
N TYR A 166 1.80 15.95 -9.57
CA TYR A 166 0.92 14.98 -10.21
C TYR A 166 0.32 14.04 -9.15
N LEU A 167 -0.79 13.39 -9.48
CA LEU A 167 -1.33 12.30 -8.70
C LEU A 167 -0.39 11.10 -8.87
N ASP A 168 0.24 10.67 -7.78
CA ASP A 168 1.34 9.72 -7.84
C ASP A 168 0.87 8.26 -7.92
N PHE A 169 0.86 7.73 -9.15
CA PHE A 169 0.54 6.32 -9.39
C PHE A 169 1.66 5.37 -8.97
N ASN A 170 2.89 5.87 -8.73
CA ASN A 170 3.96 5.05 -8.17
C ASN A 170 3.60 4.71 -6.72
N ASP A 171 3.09 5.67 -5.95
CA ASP A 171 2.69 5.43 -4.57
C ASP A 171 1.46 4.53 -4.46
N PHE A 172 0.55 4.52 -5.43
CA PHE A 172 -0.51 3.50 -5.48
C PHE A 172 0.09 2.09 -5.51
N LEU A 173 1.15 1.86 -6.30
CA LEU A 173 1.83 0.57 -6.39
C LEU A 173 2.56 0.24 -5.09
N VAL A 174 3.26 1.20 -4.50
CA VAL A 174 3.93 1.04 -3.20
C VAL A 174 2.90 0.63 -2.13
N ASN A 175 1.76 1.31 -2.07
CA ASN A 175 0.67 1.03 -1.13
C ASN A 175 0.07 -0.37 -1.34
N LEU A 176 -0.06 -0.82 -2.59
CA LEU A 176 -0.45 -2.21 -2.91
C LEU A 176 0.60 -3.22 -2.45
N LEU A 177 1.88 -3.00 -2.73
CA LEU A 177 2.96 -3.91 -2.32
C LEU A 177 3.05 -4.00 -0.79
N ALA A 178 2.92 -2.88 -0.10
CA ALA A 178 2.84 -2.81 1.35
C ALA A 178 1.65 -3.62 1.89
N GLY A 179 0.46 -3.42 1.32
CA GLY A 179 -0.73 -4.21 1.65
C GLY A 179 -0.54 -5.72 1.40
N ALA A 180 0.12 -6.09 0.31
CA ALA A 180 0.44 -7.49 0.00
C ALA A 180 1.36 -8.11 1.06
N ALA A 181 2.37 -7.38 1.55
CA ALA A 181 3.21 -7.83 2.66
C ALA A 181 2.38 -8.05 3.94
N GLY A 182 1.48 -7.12 4.28
CA GLY A 182 0.58 -7.27 5.44
C GLY A 182 -0.34 -8.51 5.31
N VAL A 183 -0.91 -8.74 4.12
CA VAL A 183 -1.70 -9.95 3.82
C VAL A 183 -0.83 -11.21 3.98
N MET A 184 0.38 -11.24 3.43
CA MET A 184 1.28 -12.39 3.55
C MET A 184 1.71 -12.66 5.00
N LEU A 185 1.95 -11.61 5.78
CA LEU A 185 2.28 -11.73 7.21
C LEU A 185 1.10 -12.29 8.01
N TYR A 186 -0.13 -11.83 7.74
CA TYR A 186 -1.32 -12.29 8.46
C TYR A 186 -1.68 -13.74 8.11
N TYR A 187 -1.83 -14.04 6.82
CA TYR A 187 -2.33 -15.32 6.34
C TYR A 187 -1.23 -16.38 6.17
N GLY A 188 0.04 -15.97 6.10
CA GLY A 188 1.21 -16.88 6.09
C GLY A 188 1.41 -17.66 7.39
N VAL A 189 0.66 -17.33 8.45
CA VAL A 189 0.65 -18.06 9.72
C VAL A 189 -0.57 -19.00 9.75
N PRO A 190 -0.38 -20.31 9.59
CA PRO A 190 -1.40 -21.32 9.84
C PRO A 190 -2.18 -21.09 11.14
N ARG A 191 -3.41 -20.60 11.00
CA ARG A 191 -4.41 -20.50 12.09
C ARG A 191 -5.54 -21.51 11.90
N ALA A 192 -5.90 -21.80 10.65
CA ALA A 192 -6.81 -22.87 10.26
C ALA A 192 -6.26 -23.61 9.03
N LYS A 193 -6.43 -24.94 8.99
CA LYS A 193 -6.05 -25.74 7.81
C LYS A 193 -7.07 -25.50 6.69
N GLY A 194 -6.61 -25.12 5.50
CA GLY A 194 -7.44 -25.11 4.29
C GLY A 194 -8.46 -23.98 4.19
N ALA A 195 -8.15 -22.78 4.72
CA ALA A 195 -8.97 -21.61 4.45
C ALA A 195 -9.12 -21.41 2.93
N PRO A 196 -10.36 -21.30 2.41
CA PRO A 196 -10.56 -21.12 0.98
C PRO A 196 -9.98 -19.78 0.54
N MET A 197 -9.55 -19.70 -0.72
CA MET A 197 -9.21 -18.41 -1.32
C MET A 197 -10.49 -17.57 -1.39
N ALA A 198 -10.62 -16.53 -0.57
CA ALA A 198 -11.80 -15.68 -0.63
C ALA A 198 -11.80 -14.91 -1.95
N LYS A 199 -12.95 -14.93 -2.62
CA LYS A 199 -13.21 -14.08 -3.77
C LYS A 199 -13.60 -12.69 -3.29
N LEU A 200 -13.37 -11.68 -4.13
CA LEU A 200 -14.00 -10.38 -3.96
C LEU A 200 -15.53 -10.56 -3.88
N THR A 201 -16.17 -9.83 -2.98
CA THR A 201 -17.62 -9.86 -2.84
C THR A 201 -18.26 -8.87 -3.81
N ARG A 202 -19.59 -8.85 -3.85
CA ARG A 202 -20.34 -7.86 -4.64
C ARG A 202 -19.99 -6.43 -4.25
N VAL A 203 -19.66 -6.17 -2.98
CA VAL A 203 -19.31 -4.82 -2.51
C VAL A 203 -18.02 -4.35 -3.16
N GLU A 204 -16.94 -5.14 -3.12
CA GLU A 204 -15.67 -4.74 -3.72
C GLU A 204 -15.77 -4.59 -5.26
N TRP A 205 -16.50 -5.49 -5.93
CA TRP A 205 -16.77 -5.36 -7.37
C TRP A 205 -17.57 -4.11 -7.71
N PHE A 206 -18.61 -3.82 -6.93
CA PHE A 206 -19.44 -2.63 -7.13
C PHE A 206 -18.64 -1.35 -6.88
N THR A 207 -17.82 -1.30 -5.83
CA THR A 207 -16.89 -0.20 -5.57
C THR A 207 -15.92 0.00 -6.73
N ALA A 208 -15.28 -1.08 -7.21
CA ALA A 208 -14.36 -1.01 -8.36
C ALA A 208 -15.07 -0.50 -9.62
N ALA A 209 -16.30 -0.97 -9.88
CA ALA A 209 -17.10 -0.56 -11.02
C ALA A 209 -17.50 0.93 -10.93
N ILE A 210 -17.89 1.43 -9.75
CA ILE A 210 -18.18 2.85 -9.54
C ILE A 210 -16.93 3.69 -9.78
N LEU A 211 -15.79 3.34 -9.20
CA LEU A 211 -14.55 4.10 -9.37
C LEU A 211 -14.15 4.16 -10.85
N ALA A 212 -14.23 3.03 -11.55
CA ALA A 212 -13.96 2.97 -12.98
C ALA A 212 -14.96 3.83 -13.77
N ALA A 213 -16.25 3.73 -13.47
CA ALA A 213 -17.29 4.51 -14.15
C ALA A 213 -17.11 6.01 -13.94
N VAL A 214 -16.86 6.47 -12.71
CA VAL A 214 -16.61 7.89 -12.40
C VAL A 214 -15.40 8.40 -13.18
N LEU A 215 -14.30 7.65 -13.21
CA LEU A 215 -13.10 8.04 -13.94
C LEU A 215 -13.34 8.09 -15.45
N MET A 216 -13.97 7.05 -16.02
CA MET A 216 -14.29 6.99 -17.46
C MET A 216 -15.24 8.11 -17.88
N LEU A 217 -16.30 8.36 -17.11
CA LEU A 217 -17.24 9.45 -17.35
C LEU A 217 -16.56 10.81 -17.21
N GLY A 218 -15.69 10.97 -16.21
CA GLY A 218 -14.91 12.19 -16.01
C GLY A 218 -14.02 12.51 -17.22
N PHE A 219 -13.31 11.52 -17.76
CA PHE A 219 -12.55 11.68 -19.00
C PHE A 219 -13.44 11.95 -20.22
N ALA A 220 -14.51 11.17 -20.38
CA ALA A 220 -15.43 11.32 -21.52
C ALA A 220 -16.15 12.69 -21.54
N ALA A 221 -16.49 13.23 -20.37
CA ALA A 221 -17.09 14.56 -20.21
C ALA A 221 -16.08 15.71 -20.24
N GLY A 222 -14.77 15.41 -20.29
CA GLY A 222 -13.71 16.41 -20.20
C GLY A 222 -13.57 17.08 -18.82
N TRP A 223 -14.18 16.49 -17.77
CA TRP A 223 -14.02 16.93 -16.38
C TRP A 223 -12.71 16.45 -15.77
N VAL A 224 -12.15 15.35 -16.26
CA VAL A 224 -10.83 14.86 -15.86
C VAL A 224 -9.90 15.00 -17.04
N VAL A 225 -8.78 15.68 -16.85
CA VAL A 225 -7.77 15.94 -17.87
C VAL A 225 -6.44 15.37 -17.40
N LEU A 226 -5.73 14.66 -18.27
CA LEU A 226 -4.45 14.10 -17.91
C LEU A 226 -3.42 15.20 -17.63
N SER A 227 -3.23 16.12 -18.58
CA SER A 227 -2.23 17.19 -18.57
C SER A 227 -2.85 18.55 -18.87
N PRO A 228 -2.41 19.64 -18.22
CA PRO A 228 -2.72 20.98 -18.70
C PRO A 228 -2.02 21.24 -20.04
N ALA A 229 -2.49 22.26 -20.76
CA ALA A 229 -1.83 22.75 -21.96
C ALA A 229 -0.41 23.28 -21.65
N PRO A 230 0.54 23.23 -22.61
CA PRO A 230 1.87 23.82 -22.42
C PRO A 230 1.81 25.26 -21.92
N GLY A 231 2.65 25.61 -20.95
CA GLY A 231 2.68 26.93 -20.33
C GLY A 231 1.59 27.21 -19.30
N THR A 232 0.66 26.27 -19.08
CA THR A 232 -0.38 26.40 -18.04
C THR A 232 0.08 25.75 -16.74
N VAL A 233 -0.06 26.47 -15.63
CA VAL A 233 0.18 25.97 -14.28
C VAL A 233 -1.16 25.78 -13.58
N VAL A 234 -1.48 24.54 -13.21
CA VAL A 234 -2.69 24.23 -12.43
C VAL A 234 -2.40 24.52 -10.96
N PRO A 235 -3.31 25.20 -10.24
CA PRO A 235 -3.12 25.48 -8.82
C PRO A 235 -3.13 24.19 -7.98
N ALA A 236 -2.74 24.36 -6.71
CA ALA A 236 -2.95 23.32 -5.70
C ALA A 236 -4.41 22.85 -5.71
N GLY A 237 -4.62 21.54 -5.50
CA GLY A 237 -5.93 20.90 -5.65
C GLY A 237 -6.23 20.37 -7.04
N GLY A 238 -5.44 20.70 -8.06
CA GLY A 238 -5.59 20.12 -9.40
C GLY A 238 -6.78 20.64 -10.18
N TRP A 239 -7.50 21.67 -9.71
CA TRP A 239 -8.67 22.22 -10.40
C TRP A 239 -8.34 23.47 -11.21
N LEU A 240 -8.74 23.50 -12.48
CA LEU A 240 -8.63 24.67 -13.36
C LEU A 240 -9.82 24.69 -14.33
N ASN A 241 -10.54 25.82 -14.40
CA ASN A 241 -11.68 25.99 -15.32
C ASN A 241 -12.75 24.88 -15.25
N GLY A 242 -13.02 24.37 -14.04
CA GLY A 242 -13.98 23.28 -13.81
C GLY A 242 -13.46 21.88 -14.20
N GLN A 243 -12.19 21.76 -14.58
CA GLN A 243 -11.54 20.50 -14.90
C GLN A 243 -10.60 20.08 -13.78
N PHE A 244 -10.60 18.79 -13.47
CA PHE A 244 -9.66 18.14 -12.58
C PHE A 244 -8.48 17.59 -13.39
N HIS A 245 -7.32 18.21 -13.22
CA HIS A 245 -6.08 17.78 -13.86
C HIS A 245 -5.38 16.73 -12.99
N LEU A 246 -4.81 15.69 -13.61
CA LEU A 246 -4.05 14.67 -12.88
C LEU A 246 -2.57 15.05 -12.71
N GLN A 247 -2.01 15.87 -13.62
CA GLN A 247 -0.75 16.58 -13.39
C GLN A 247 -0.97 18.09 -13.43
N ARG A 248 -0.21 18.85 -12.64
CA ARG A 248 -0.34 20.30 -12.48
C ARG A 248 0.56 21.11 -13.41
N ALA A 249 1.55 20.44 -13.97
CA ALA A 249 2.44 20.95 -15.01
C ALA A 249 2.55 19.89 -16.11
N PRO A 250 2.83 20.28 -17.37
CA PRO A 250 3.01 19.33 -18.45
C PRO A 250 4.24 18.42 -18.21
N ASP A 251 4.31 17.32 -18.96
CA ASP A 251 5.50 16.47 -19.11
C ASP A 251 5.98 15.73 -17.85
N TRP A 252 5.13 15.52 -16.85
CA TRP A 252 5.45 14.66 -15.70
C TRP A 252 5.22 13.18 -16.00
N TYR A 253 4.03 12.78 -16.43
CA TYR A 253 3.76 11.38 -16.74
C TYR A 253 4.60 10.85 -17.92
N LEU A 254 5.03 9.58 -17.84
CA LEU A 254 5.92 8.92 -18.81
C LEU A 254 7.31 9.55 -18.96
N SER A 255 7.75 10.34 -17.98
CA SER A 255 9.06 10.98 -17.99
C SER A 255 9.96 10.47 -16.87
N TRP A 256 11.27 10.53 -17.12
CA TRP A 256 12.28 10.34 -16.09
C TRP A 256 12.53 11.65 -15.38
N GLN A 257 12.27 11.67 -14.09
CA GLN A 257 12.39 12.83 -13.22
C GLN A 257 13.61 12.66 -12.32
N TRP A 258 14.24 13.78 -11.96
CA TRP A 258 15.33 13.78 -11.00
C TRP A 258 14.78 13.70 -9.56
N GLY A 259 15.31 12.77 -8.77
CA GLY A 259 14.90 12.52 -7.39
C GLY A 259 16.10 12.43 -6.44
N PRO A 260 15.92 12.81 -5.16
CA PRO A 260 17.00 12.84 -4.17
C PRO A 260 17.53 11.46 -3.77
N HIS A 261 16.86 10.36 -4.10
CA HIS A 261 17.26 9.01 -3.67
C HIS A 261 18.28 8.32 -4.61
N ARG A 262 17.89 8.01 -5.86
CA ARG A 262 18.70 7.24 -6.85
C ARG A 262 19.06 8.03 -8.11
N GLY A 263 18.95 9.35 -8.06
CA GLY A 263 19.19 10.22 -9.20
C GLY A 263 17.95 10.38 -10.06
N SER A 264 17.47 9.31 -10.71
CA SER A 264 16.25 9.38 -11.54
C SER A 264 15.22 8.29 -11.24
N TYR A 265 13.96 8.61 -11.49
CA TYR A 265 12.81 7.72 -11.36
C TYR A 265 11.79 8.01 -12.48
N LEU A 266 11.01 7.02 -12.87
CA LEU A 266 9.97 7.11 -13.88
C LEU A 266 8.63 7.43 -13.20
N VAL A 267 7.92 8.44 -13.69
CA VAL A 267 6.57 8.76 -13.23
C VAL A 267 5.55 8.02 -14.09
N LEU A 268 4.83 7.07 -13.49
CA LEU A 268 3.87 6.26 -14.23
C LEU A 268 2.62 7.06 -14.64
N PRO A 269 2.20 7.02 -15.91
CA PRO A 269 0.90 7.56 -16.30
C PRO A 269 -0.23 6.74 -15.67
N PRO A 270 -1.43 7.33 -15.49
CA PRO A 270 -2.58 6.64 -14.91
C PRO A 270 -2.88 5.27 -15.54
N ALA A 271 -2.81 5.16 -16.87
CA ALA A 271 -3.07 3.91 -17.57
C ALA A 271 -2.05 2.80 -17.24
N ALA A 272 -0.75 3.11 -17.27
CA ALA A 272 0.30 2.13 -16.97
C ALA A 272 0.32 1.76 -15.48
N GLY A 273 0.18 2.75 -14.59
CA GLY A 273 0.07 2.54 -13.16
C GLY A 273 -1.14 1.64 -12.82
N THR A 274 -2.30 1.93 -13.40
CA THR A 274 -3.51 1.11 -13.23
C THR A 274 -3.33 -0.31 -13.76
N ALA A 275 -2.73 -0.50 -14.93
CA ALA A 275 -2.47 -1.83 -15.48
C ALA A 275 -1.54 -2.66 -14.57
N LEU A 276 -0.46 -2.04 -14.06
CA LEU A 276 0.45 -2.68 -13.10
C LEU A 276 -0.27 -3.01 -11.78
N LEU A 277 -1.10 -2.10 -11.28
CA LEU A 277 -1.90 -2.32 -10.07
C LEU A 277 -2.81 -3.54 -10.23
N PHE A 278 -3.55 -3.66 -11.34
CA PHE A 278 -4.40 -4.82 -11.59
C PHE A 278 -3.60 -6.12 -11.71
N ALA A 279 -2.46 -6.09 -12.41
CA ALA A 279 -1.62 -7.27 -12.57
C ALA A 279 -1.07 -7.77 -11.23
N LEU A 280 -0.52 -6.87 -10.41
CA LEU A 280 0.02 -7.21 -9.09
C LEU A 280 -1.09 -7.56 -8.10
N PHE A 281 -2.23 -6.86 -8.15
CA PHE A 281 -3.41 -7.22 -7.36
C PHE A 281 -3.86 -8.64 -7.68
N ALA A 282 -4.04 -8.98 -8.96
CA ALA A 282 -4.47 -10.31 -9.38
C ALA A 282 -3.47 -11.41 -8.97
N LEU A 283 -2.17 -11.10 -8.98
CA LEU A 283 -1.13 -11.99 -8.46
C LEU A 283 -1.28 -12.20 -6.95
N PHE A 284 -1.21 -11.14 -6.14
CA PHE A 284 -1.18 -11.26 -4.68
C PHE A 284 -2.54 -11.60 -4.06
N ALA A 285 -3.66 -11.29 -4.71
CA ALA A 285 -4.99 -11.73 -4.29
C ALA A 285 -5.16 -13.26 -4.34
N ARG A 286 -4.31 -13.97 -5.07
CA ARG A 286 -4.27 -15.44 -5.13
C ARG A 286 -3.45 -16.07 -4.00
N TYR A 287 -2.86 -15.27 -3.12
CA TYR A 287 -2.08 -15.78 -1.99
C TYR A 287 -2.96 -16.57 -1.02
N ALA A 288 -2.81 -17.89 -1.02
CA ALA A 288 -3.53 -18.83 -0.17
C ALA A 288 -2.56 -19.91 0.38
N PRO A 289 -1.72 -19.56 1.37
CA PRO A 289 -0.67 -20.44 1.85
C PRO A 289 -1.28 -21.66 2.57
N GLY A 290 -0.79 -22.86 2.21
CA GLY A 290 -1.23 -24.10 2.84
C GLY A 290 -2.61 -24.63 2.41
N ALA A 291 -3.25 -24.05 1.39
CA ALA A 291 -4.32 -24.71 0.66
C ALA A 291 -3.72 -25.94 -0.03
N ARG A 292 -3.96 -27.14 0.52
CA ARG A 292 -3.67 -28.38 -0.20
C ARG A 292 -4.59 -28.40 -1.43
N ARG A 293 -4.00 -28.45 -2.62
CA ARG A 293 -4.73 -28.82 -3.84
C ARG A 293 -5.05 -30.31 -3.79
#